data_AF-Q2L1X9-F1
#
_entry.id   AF-Q2L1X9-F1
#
_cell.length_a   1.000
_cell.length_b   1.000
_cell.length_c   1.000
_cell.angle_alpha   90.00
_cell.angle_beta   90.00
_cell.angle_gamma   90.00
#
_symmetry.space_group_name_H-M   'P 1'
#
loop_
_entity.id
_entity.type
_entity.pdbx_description
1 polymer ?
#
loop_
_entity_poly.entity_id
_entity_poly.type
_entity_poly.pdbx_seq_one_letter_code
_entity_poly.pdbx_strand_id
1 'polypeptide(L)'
;MKMLSRAAAPLTAAVLCLASQPALADDCDAPLSEESHQALVCVQTALDRQKSALQARYDALRSKLPGEEASKLDRDQASWASFVEADCEVFTDMAGGENDTWRQTWGEIALNACRVEMMSAREERLGQYQALVKRRGDQRAAIFMP
;
A
#
# COMPACT_ATOMS: atom_id res chain seq x y z
N MET A 1 48.21 -12.52 52.99
CA MET A 1 47.53 -13.84 52.98
C MET A 1 46.11 -13.69 52.48
N LYS A 2 45.87 -14.12 51.24
CA LYS A 2 44.71 -14.85 50.70
C LYS A 2 44.71 -14.66 49.18
N MET A 3 45.49 -15.53 48.52
CA MET A 3 45.32 -15.85 47.12
C MET A 3 44.04 -16.69 46.99
N LEU A 4 43.19 -16.36 46.02
CA LEU A 4 42.22 -17.29 45.46
C LEU A 4 42.25 -17.16 43.94
N SER A 5 42.77 -18.22 43.33
CA SER A 5 42.73 -18.52 41.89
C SER A 5 41.31 -18.78 41.40
N ARG A 6 41.09 -18.52 40.10
CA ARG A 6 40.19 -19.20 39.12
C ARG A 6 39.81 -18.18 38.04
N ALA A 7 39.62 -18.49 36.77
CA ALA A 7 39.86 -19.64 35.92
C ALA A 7 39.76 -19.08 34.49
N ALA A 8 40.59 -19.55 33.57
CA ALA A 8 40.40 -19.26 32.16
C ALA A 8 39.20 -20.06 31.64
N ALA A 9 38.21 -19.39 31.05
CA ALA A 9 37.20 -20.00 30.19
C ALA A 9 36.81 -19.00 29.08
N PRO A 10 36.59 -19.49 27.84
CA PRO A 10 36.57 -18.67 26.65
C PRO A 10 35.19 -18.03 26.48
N LEU A 11 35.12 -16.70 26.52
CA LEU A 11 33.91 -15.99 26.15
C LEU A 11 33.89 -15.84 24.63
N THR A 12 33.28 -16.85 24.01
CA THR A 12 32.28 -16.70 22.94
C THR A 12 32.37 -15.39 22.15
N ALA A 13 32.84 -15.50 20.91
CA ALA A 13 32.54 -14.56 19.85
C ALA A 13 31.01 -14.42 19.74
N ALA A 14 30.45 -13.44 20.44
CA ALA A 14 29.12 -12.95 20.17
C ALA A 14 29.21 -12.31 18.78
N VAL A 15 28.71 -13.07 17.80
CA VAL A 15 28.31 -12.55 16.50
C VAL A 15 27.50 -11.30 16.78
N LEU A 16 28.10 -10.14 16.54
CA LEU A 16 27.38 -8.90 16.32
C LEU A 16 26.53 -9.14 15.07
N CYS A 17 25.35 -9.74 15.27
CA CYS A 17 24.23 -9.52 14.37
C CYS A 17 23.94 -8.03 14.47
N LEU A 18 24.66 -7.25 13.67
CA LEU A 18 24.10 -6.07 13.02
C LEU A 18 22.93 -6.58 12.19
N ALA A 19 21.82 -6.90 12.87
CA ALA A 19 20.52 -6.64 12.30
C ALA A 19 20.47 -5.12 12.21
N SER A 20 21.02 -4.59 11.11
CA SER A 20 20.60 -3.34 10.53
C SER A 20 19.09 -3.47 10.33
N GLN A 21 18.35 -3.13 11.38
CA GLN A 21 16.95 -2.80 11.29
C GLN A 21 16.87 -1.72 10.21
N PRO A 22 16.01 -1.85 9.19
CA PRO A 22 15.81 -0.76 8.25
C PRO A 22 15.07 0.36 9.00
N ALA A 23 15.83 1.17 9.73
CA ALA A 23 15.36 2.42 10.28
C ALA A 23 15.26 3.41 9.12
N LEU A 24 14.18 3.33 8.32
CA LEU A 24 13.83 4.33 7.30
C LEU A 24 12.34 4.26 6.86
N ALA A 25 11.45 3.66 7.67
CA ALA A 25 10.01 3.66 7.39
C ALA A 25 9.23 4.75 8.17
N ASP A 26 9.85 5.42 9.15
CA ASP A 26 9.15 6.25 10.13
C ASP A 26 9.16 7.77 9.85
N ASP A 27 9.75 8.24 8.74
CA ASP A 27 9.88 9.69 8.49
C ASP A 27 9.27 10.16 7.16
N CYS A 28 8.28 9.42 6.67
CA CYS A 28 7.49 9.83 5.50
C CYS A 28 6.41 10.88 5.82
N ASP A 29 6.23 11.20 7.10
CA ASP A 29 5.32 12.25 7.59
C ASP A 29 6.04 13.61 7.82
N ALA A 30 7.38 13.65 7.68
CA ALA A 30 8.19 14.86 7.82
C ALA A 30 8.49 15.53 6.46
N PRO A 31 8.82 16.83 6.41
CA PRO A 31 9.19 17.51 5.17
C PRO A 31 10.44 16.85 4.56
N LEU A 32 10.29 16.35 3.34
CA LEU A 32 11.34 15.66 2.60
C LEU A 32 12.51 16.62 2.34
N SER A 33 13.70 16.34 2.86
CA SER A 33 14.92 17.08 2.53
C SER A 33 15.89 16.20 1.74
N GLU A 34 16.39 16.71 0.62
CA GLU A 34 17.19 16.04 -0.44
C GLU A 34 16.40 14.97 -1.21
N GLU A 35 15.71 15.45 -2.25
CA GLU A 35 14.25 15.47 -2.24
C GLU A 35 13.58 14.36 -3.04
N SER A 36 14.30 13.60 -3.88
CA SER A 36 13.70 12.56 -4.74
C SER A 36 13.87 11.13 -4.21
N HIS A 37 15.02 10.76 -3.63
CA HIS A 37 15.22 9.38 -3.16
C HIS A 37 14.32 9.04 -1.97
N GLN A 38 14.27 9.93 -0.96
CA GLN A 38 13.37 9.74 0.18
C GLN A 38 11.89 9.77 -0.28
N ALA A 39 11.54 10.68 -1.19
CA ALA A 39 10.21 10.72 -1.79
C ALA A 39 9.85 9.41 -2.51
N LEU A 40 10.80 8.82 -3.24
CA LEU A 40 10.62 7.56 -3.93
C LEU A 40 10.37 6.41 -2.94
N VAL A 41 11.16 6.32 -1.87
CA VAL A 41 10.96 5.31 -0.81
C VAL A 41 9.60 5.46 -0.16
N CYS A 42 9.20 6.70 0.16
CA CYS A 42 7.93 6.98 0.79
C CYS A 42 6.75 6.65 -0.10
N VAL A 43 6.79 7.04 -1.38
CA VAL A 43 5.69 6.75 -2.31
C VAL A 43 5.59 5.26 -2.64
N GLN A 44 6.70 4.52 -2.72
CA GLN A 44 6.67 3.06 -2.89
C GLN A 44 6.08 2.37 -1.66
N THR A 45 6.45 2.82 -0.46
CA THR A 45 5.88 2.30 0.80
C THR A 45 4.37 2.57 0.86
N ALA A 46 3.94 3.78 0.50
CA ALA A 46 2.53 4.14 0.42
C ALA A 46 1.79 3.28 -0.63
N LEU A 47 2.40 3.06 -1.80
CA LEU A 47 1.83 2.24 -2.86
C LEU A 47 1.63 0.79 -2.42
N ASP A 48 2.61 0.17 -1.77
CA ASP A 48 2.50 -1.21 -1.30
C ASP A 48 1.46 -1.37 -0.18
N ARG A 49 1.41 -0.41 0.74
CA ARG A 49 0.34 -0.33 1.75
C ARG A 49 -1.03 -0.23 1.08
N GLN A 50 -1.17 0.67 0.11
CA GLN A 50 -2.45 0.94 -0.53
C GLN A 50 -2.91 -0.21 -1.43
N LYS A 51 -2.00 -0.89 -2.14
CA LYS A 51 -2.28 -2.15 -2.87
C LYS A 51 -2.84 -3.21 -1.93
N SER A 52 -2.19 -3.41 -0.79
CA SER A 52 -2.61 -4.40 0.20
C SER A 52 -3.98 -4.08 0.80
N ALA A 53 -4.22 -2.82 1.16
CA ALA A 53 -5.51 -2.35 1.68
C ALA A 53 -6.64 -2.52 0.66
N LEU A 54 -6.41 -2.11 -0.60
CA LEU A 54 -7.37 -2.25 -1.68
C LEU A 54 -7.71 -3.72 -1.96
N GLN A 55 -6.71 -4.59 -2.02
CA GLN A 55 -6.92 -6.02 -2.24
C GLN A 55 -7.74 -6.65 -1.11
N ALA A 56 -7.40 -6.37 0.15
CA ALA A 56 -8.16 -6.85 1.30
C ALA A 56 -9.63 -6.37 1.26
N ARG A 57 -9.86 -5.10 0.88
CA ARG A 57 -11.21 -4.54 0.72
C ARG A 57 -11.99 -5.24 -0.39
N TYR A 58 -11.35 -5.47 -1.53
CA TYR A 58 -11.92 -6.18 -2.67
C TYR A 58 -12.33 -7.61 -2.29
N ASP A 59 -11.44 -8.39 -1.68
CA ASP A 59 -11.72 -9.78 -1.30
C ASP A 59 -12.84 -9.87 -0.25
N ALA A 60 -12.84 -8.95 0.71
CA ALA A 60 -13.90 -8.85 1.72
C ALA A 60 -15.27 -8.48 1.13
N LEU A 61 -15.32 -7.71 0.05
CA LEU A 61 -16.56 -7.43 -0.67
C LEU A 61 -16.97 -8.62 -1.52
N ARG A 62 -16.05 -9.12 -2.34
CA ARG A 62 -16.24 -10.24 -3.27
C ARG A 62 -16.85 -11.46 -2.59
N SER A 63 -16.32 -11.85 -1.44
CA SER A 63 -16.78 -13.02 -0.68
C SER A 63 -18.24 -12.93 -0.18
N LYS A 64 -18.83 -11.73 -0.19
CA LYS A 64 -20.23 -11.49 0.24
C LYS A 64 -21.21 -11.36 -0.92
N LEU A 65 -20.72 -11.34 -2.16
CA LEU A 65 -21.55 -11.14 -3.34
C LEU A 65 -21.99 -12.49 -3.94
N PRO A 66 -23.24 -12.59 -4.44
CA PRO A 66 -23.66 -13.71 -5.26
C PRO A 66 -22.88 -13.76 -6.58
N GLY A 67 -22.80 -14.94 -7.21
CA GLY A 67 -21.87 -15.20 -8.32
C GLY A 67 -21.91 -14.20 -9.48
N GLU A 68 -23.09 -13.72 -9.87
CA GLU A 68 -23.22 -12.71 -10.94
C GLU A 68 -22.68 -11.34 -10.52
N GLU A 69 -23.01 -10.87 -9.31
CA GLU A 69 -22.51 -9.60 -8.76
C GLU A 69 -21.00 -9.65 -8.51
N ALA A 70 -20.51 -10.78 -8.00
CA ALA A 70 -19.08 -11.03 -7.82
C ALA A 70 -18.35 -10.95 -9.18
N SER A 71 -18.87 -11.61 -10.21
CA SER A 71 -18.30 -11.59 -11.57
C SER A 71 -18.32 -10.20 -12.22
N LYS A 72 -19.37 -9.41 -11.95
CA LYS A 72 -19.42 -8.00 -12.38
C LYS A 72 -18.34 -7.17 -11.67
N LEU A 73 -18.13 -7.41 -10.38
CA LEU A 73 -17.07 -6.76 -9.61
C LEU A 73 -15.67 -7.11 -10.13
N ASP A 74 -15.38 -8.35 -10.52
CA ASP A 74 -14.05 -8.68 -11.13
C ASP A 74 -13.80 -7.88 -12.40
N ARG A 75 -14.79 -7.83 -13.29
CA ARG A 75 -14.64 -7.13 -14.57
C ARG A 75 -14.47 -5.63 -14.36
N ASP A 76 -15.22 -5.06 -13.43
CA ASP A 76 -15.07 -3.66 -13.03
C ASP A 76 -13.68 -3.39 -12.43
N GLN A 77 -13.18 -4.26 -11.54
CA GLN A 77 -11.85 -4.14 -10.94
C GLN A 77 -10.73 -4.26 -11.98
N ALA A 78 -10.84 -5.19 -12.93
CA ALA A 78 -9.89 -5.35 -14.02
C ALA A 78 -9.89 -4.14 -14.97
N SER A 79 -11.06 -3.65 -15.34
CA SER A 79 -11.20 -2.46 -16.20
C SER A 79 -10.64 -1.21 -15.52
N TRP A 80 -10.91 -1.06 -14.22
CA TRP A 80 -10.35 0.02 -13.41
C TRP A 80 -8.83 -0.06 -13.33
N ALA A 81 -8.23 -1.24 -13.14
CA ALA A 81 -6.78 -1.38 -13.09
C ALA A 81 -6.12 -0.94 -14.41
N SER A 82 -6.68 -1.31 -15.56
CA SER A 82 -6.20 -0.83 -16.87
C SER A 82 -6.37 0.67 -17.04
N PHE A 83 -7.48 1.24 -16.55
CA PHE A 83 -7.70 2.67 -16.57
C PHE A 83 -6.67 3.44 -15.72
N VAL A 84 -6.36 2.97 -14.50
CA VAL A 84 -5.38 3.62 -13.62
C VAL A 84 -3.99 3.70 -14.25
N GLU A 85 -3.54 2.62 -14.88
CA GLU A 85 -2.23 2.64 -15.55
C GLU A 85 -2.19 3.67 -16.68
N ALA A 86 -3.21 3.69 -17.54
CA ALA A 86 -3.28 4.66 -18.64
C ALA A 86 -3.42 6.11 -18.15
N ASP A 87 -4.25 6.34 -17.13
CA ASP A 87 -4.50 7.69 -16.59
C ASP A 87 -3.25 8.24 -15.88
N CYS A 88 -2.57 7.40 -15.08
CA CYS A 88 -1.37 7.83 -14.39
C CYS A 88 -0.15 8.02 -15.32
N GLU A 89 -0.08 7.29 -16.44
CA GLU A 89 0.90 7.57 -17.51
C GLU A 89 0.64 8.96 -18.11
N VAL A 90 -0.59 9.25 -18.52
CA VAL A 90 -0.98 10.56 -19.08
C VAL A 90 -0.72 11.69 -18.08
N PHE A 91 -1.08 11.51 -16.82
CA PHE A 91 -0.80 12.48 -15.75
C PHE A 91 0.70 12.77 -15.63
N THR A 92 1.53 11.73 -15.59
CA THR A 92 2.99 11.85 -15.44
C THR A 92 3.59 12.55 -16.66
N ASP A 93 3.12 12.25 -17.87
CA ASP A 93 3.56 12.91 -19.09
C ASP A 93 3.21 14.41 -19.08
N MET A 94 1.99 14.77 -18.67
CA MET A 94 1.59 16.17 -18.55
C MET A 94 2.35 16.93 -17.46
N ALA A 95 2.76 16.27 -16.38
CA ALA A 95 3.47 16.89 -15.27
C ALA A 95 4.90 17.33 -15.63
N GLY A 96 5.55 16.64 -16.56
CA GLY A 96 6.90 17.02 -16.99
C GLY A 96 7.57 16.04 -17.95
N GLY A 97 6.81 15.19 -18.64
CA GLY A 97 7.34 14.11 -19.49
C GLY A 97 8.20 14.59 -20.66
N GLU A 98 8.12 15.86 -21.06
CA GLU A 98 8.98 16.44 -22.10
C GLU A 98 10.37 16.85 -21.57
N ASN A 99 10.58 16.88 -20.25
CA ASN A 99 11.86 17.24 -19.62
C ASN A 99 12.57 15.99 -19.10
N ASP A 100 13.70 15.62 -19.74
CA ASP A 100 14.44 14.41 -19.40
C ASP A 100 14.99 14.39 -17.96
N THR A 101 15.44 15.54 -17.45
CA THR A 101 15.91 15.65 -16.06
C THR A 101 14.76 15.41 -15.09
N TRP A 102 13.59 15.99 -15.35
CA TRP A 102 12.39 15.75 -14.54
C TRP A 102 11.95 14.28 -14.62
N ARG A 103 11.89 13.71 -15.83
CA ARG A 103 11.50 12.31 -16.05
C ARG A 103 12.35 11.33 -15.24
N GLN A 104 13.67 11.56 -15.19
CA GLN A 104 14.62 10.71 -14.47
C GLN A 104 14.59 10.89 -12.96
N THR A 105 14.17 12.06 -12.46
CA THR A 105 14.22 12.37 -11.02
C THR A 105 12.87 12.25 -10.33
N TRP A 106 11.78 12.61 -11.01
CA TRP A 106 10.43 12.73 -10.46
C TRP A 106 9.39 11.87 -11.17
N GLY A 107 9.67 11.35 -12.37
CA GLY A 107 8.70 10.60 -13.17
C GLY A 107 8.13 9.39 -12.43
N GLU A 108 8.99 8.54 -11.85
CA GLU A 108 8.52 7.39 -11.07
C GLU A 108 7.77 7.79 -9.80
N ILE A 109 8.19 8.89 -9.17
CA ILE A 109 7.55 9.40 -7.95
C ILE A 109 6.13 9.86 -8.26
N ALA A 110 5.96 10.67 -9.32
CA ALA A 110 4.67 11.16 -9.78
C ALA A 110 3.74 10.01 -10.21
N LEU A 111 4.28 9.03 -10.94
CA LEU A 111 3.52 7.85 -11.38
C LEU A 111 3.01 7.03 -10.18
N ASN A 112 3.87 6.77 -9.19
CA ASN A 112 3.48 6.02 -8.00
C ASN A 112 2.53 6.82 -7.09
N ALA A 113 2.69 8.14 -7.01
CA ALA A 113 1.80 9.02 -6.26
C ALA A 113 0.39 9.00 -6.86
N CYS A 114 0.27 9.13 -8.19
CA CYS A 114 -1.01 9.00 -8.89
C CYS A 114 -1.67 7.64 -8.60
N ARG A 115 -0.92 6.54 -8.70
CA ARG A 115 -1.44 5.20 -8.40
C ARG A 115 -1.97 5.09 -6.96
N VAL A 116 -1.27 5.67 -5.98
CA VAL A 116 -1.71 5.70 -4.58
C VAL A 116 -3.05 6.42 -4.45
N GLU A 117 -3.18 7.62 -5.03
CA GLU A 117 -4.42 8.40 -4.98
C GLU A 117 -5.59 7.65 -5.62
N MET A 118 -5.37 7.06 -6.79
CA MET A 118 -6.38 6.28 -7.50
C MET A 118 -6.82 5.05 -6.71
N MET A 119 -5.87 4.35 -6.08
CA MET A 119 -6.19 3.20 -5.22
C MET A 119 -6.94 3.62 -3.96
N SER A 120 -6.65 4.78 -3.38
CA SER A 120 -7.37 5.31 -2.21
C SER A 120 -8.83 5.63 -2.55
N ALA A 121 -9.07 6.33 -3.66
CA ALA A 121 -10.42 6.62 -4.14
C ALA A 121 -11.20 5.34 -4.47
N ARG A 122 -10.51 4.33 -5.03
CA ARG A 122 -11.13 3.03 -5.31
C ARG A 122 -11.46 2.27 -4.04
N GLU A 123 -10.59 2.28 -3.03
CA GLU A 123 -10.86 1.66 -1.74
C GLU A 123 -12.13 2.24 -1.10
N GLU A 124 -12.27 3.57 -1.12
CA GLU A 124 -13.47 4.26 -0.63
C GLU A 124 -14.72 3.78 -1.39
N ARG A 125 -14.64 3.72 -2.72
CA ARG A 125 -15.75 3.22 -3.56
C ARG A 125 -16.15 1.79 -3.21
N LEU A 126 -15.19 0.89 -3.01
CA LEU A 126 -15.47 -0.48 -2.57
C LEU A 126 -16.10 -0.50 -1.16
N GLY A 127 -15.73 0.43 -0.29
CA GLY A 127 -16.37 0.63 1.00
C GLY A 127 -17.84 1.03 0.89
N GLN A 128 -18.16 1.92 -0.05
CA GLN A 128 -19.55 2.30 -0.34
C GLN A 128 -20.38 1.09 -0.83
N TYR A 129 -19.82 0.22 -1.68
CA TYR A 129 -20.47 -1.01 -2.12
C TYR A 129 -20.70 -1.99 -0.98
N GLN A 130 -19.73 -2.18 -0.09
CA GLN A 130 -19.91 -3.02 1.09
C GLN A 130 -21.02 -2.50 2.01
N ALA A 131 -21.09 -1.18 2.22
CA ALA A 131 -22.17 -0.58 3.00
C ALA A 131 -23.54 -0.81 2.36
N LEU A 132 -23.64 -0.76 1.02
CA LEU A 132 -24.87 -1.09 0.28
C LEU A 132 -25.27 -2.57 0.46
N VAL A 133 -24.32 -3.50 0.30
CA VAL A 133 -24.55 -4.93 0.49
C VAL A 133 -25.04 -5.22 1.90
N LYS A 134 -24.43 -4.59 2.91
CA LYS A 134 -24.86 -4.73 4.31
C LYS A 134 -26.30 -4.25 4.49
N ARG A 135 -26.63 -3.03 4.04
CA ARG A 135 -28.00 -2.48 4.17
C ARG A 135 -29.04 -3.39 3.52
N ARG A 136 -28.75 -3.93 2.32
CA ARG A 136 -29.62 -4.89 1.64
C ARG A 136 -29.84 -6.17 2.47
N GLY A 137 -28.78 -6.68 3.09
CA GLY A 137 -28.86 -7.83 3.99
C GLY A 137 -29.72 -7.56 5.23
N ASP A 138 -29.49 -6.43 5.89
CA ASP A 138 -30.24 -6.00 7.07
C ASP A 138 -31.74 -5.82 6.76
N GLN A 139 -32.06 -5.17 5.64
CA GLN A 139 -33.44 -5.00 5.18
C GLN A 139 -34.13 -6.34 4.91
N ARG A 140 -33.42 -7.29 4.28
CA ARG A 140 -33.96 -8.63 4.05
C ARG A 140 -34.24 -9.34 5.37
N ALA A 141 -33.32 -9.29 6.33
CA ALA A 141 -33.53 -9.91 7.64
C ALA A 141 -34.74 -9.32 8.38
N ALA A 142 -34.92 -8.00 8.34
CA ALA A 142 -36.05 -7.32 8.97
C ALA A 142 -37.41 -7.73 8.38
N ILE A 143 -37.47 -8.11 7.10
CA ILE A 143 -38.72 -8.61 6.48
C ILE A 143 -39.06 -10.04 6.96
N PHE A 144 -38.04 -10.86 7.27
CA PHE A 144 -38.21 -12.27 7.61
C PHE A 144 -38.21 -12.57 9.12
N MET A 145 -37.96 -11.58 9.98
CA MET A 145 -38.06 -11.69 11.43
C MET A 145 -39.15 -10.72 11.95
N PRO A 146 -40.42 -11.17 12.08
CA PRO A 146 -41.47 -10.39 12.74
C PRO A 146 -41.27 -10.28 14.25
#